data_AF-A0AA36GPC7-F1
#
_entry.id   AF-A0AA36GPC7-F1
#
_cell.length_a   1.000
_cell.length_b   1.000
_cell.length_c   1.000
_cell.angle_alpha   90.00
_cell.angle_beta   90.00
_cell.angle_gamma   90.00
#
_symmetry.space_group_name_H-M   'P 1'
#
loop_
_entity.id
_entity.type
_entity.pdbx_description
1 polymer ?
#
loop_
_entity_poly.entity_id
_entity_poly.type
_entity_poly.pdbx_seq_one_letter_code
_entity_poly.pdbx_strand_id
1 'polypeptide(L)'
;MLDSEEIDVVADMCSGEKIIKQKPKSFITLMASGLTEERFNNLFKEATHVQLCIKIDGTNFKTIRMPKLKRMFPCKERSESLVIENNPNLETVTLGSKETSIVNMHVKNNPNIRASSVSKLKRICSKLEKSTCEIDDTGVTGVYEDKEEQLETTETTQTMHVEESAGRSTVLSEGLGGGDEDKEDGYFADDAQLNMFSRDEKYGVHRKVEENRNESQMLCSYSFYIMICALILS
;
A
#
# COMPACT_ATOMS: atom_id res chain seq x y z
N MET A 1 7.70 18.08 -4.19
CA MET A 1 8.13 17.23 -5.31
C MET A 1 9.63 17.19 -5.25
N LEU A 2 10.22 16.00 -5.20
CA LEU A 2 11.67 15.86 -5.19
C LEU A 2 12.23 16.20 -6.57
N ASP A 3 13.37 16.87 -6.63
CA ASP A 3 14.12 16.99 -7.87
C ASP A 3 14.87 15.68 -8.21
N SER A 4 15.44 15.58 -9.40
CA SER A 4 16.09 14.35 -9.87
C SER A 4 17.27 13.92 -8.99
N GLU A 5 18.04 14.87 -8.44
CA GLU A 5 19.21 14.55 -7.60
C GLU A 5 18.76 14.02 -6.23
N GLU A 6 17.73 14.63 -5.63
CA GLU A 6 17.12 14.16 -4.39
C GLU A 6 16.47 12.76 -4.55
N ILE A 7 15.86 12.49 -5.72
CA ILE A 7 15.25 11.19 -6.03
C ILE A 7 16.30 10.08 -6.09
N ASP A 8 17.46 10.34 -6.69
CA ASP A 8 18.55 9.38 -6.78
C ASP A 8 19.13 9.07 -5.39
N VAL A 9 19.34 10.08 -4.56
CA VAL A 9 19.83 9.91 -3.18
C VAL A 9 18.84 9.10 -2.35
N VAL A 10 17.54 9.36 -2.49
CA VAL A 10 16.48 8.57 -1.87
C VAL A 10 16.52 7.11 -2.31
N ALA A 11 16.67 6.85 -3.61
CA ALA A 11 16.72 5.49 -4.14
C ALA A 11 17.90 4.71 -3.55
N ASP A 12 19.05 5.34 -3.37
CA ASP A 12 20.23 4.69 -2.79
C ASP A 12 20.08 4.42 -1.29
N MET A 13 19.58 5.39 -0.52
CA MET A 13 19.49 5.26 0.94
C MET A 13 18.39 4.30 1.40
N CYS A 14 17.34 4.13 0.59
CA CYS A 14 16.14 3.38 0.98
C CYS A 14 16.00 2.03 0.30
N SER A 15 16.91 1.69 -0.62
CA SER A 15 16.92 0.37 -1.26
C SER A 15 17.12 -0.74 -0.22
N GLY A 16 16.27 -1.76 -0.29
CA GLY A 16 16.29 -2.89 0.65
C GLY A 16 15.48 -2.66 1.93
N GLU A 17 14.95 -1.46 2.14
CA GLU A 17 14.18 -1.15 3.34
C GLU A 17 12.75 -1.67 3.29
N LYS A 18 12.29 -2.21 4.43
CA LYS A 18 10.94 -2.79 4.52
C LYS A 18 9.86 -1.73 4.73
N ILE A 19 10.23 -0.61 5.36
CA ILE A 19 9.33 0.50 5.65
C ILE A 19 9.96 1.76 5.08
N ILE A 20 9.24 2.38 4.13
CA ILE A 20 9.63 3.65 3.50
C ILE A 20 8.52 4.64 3.81
N LYS A 21 8.81 5.63 4.66
CA LYS A 21 7.83 6.64 5.04
C LYS A 21 8.45 8.02 5.02
N GLN A 22 7.67 9.04 4.68
CA GLN A 22 8.10 10.42 4.83
C GLN A 22 8.18 10.83 6.31
N LYS A 23 8.97 11.87 6.60
CA LYS A 23 9.01 12.49 7.93
C LYS A 23 7.64 13.09 8.29
N PRO A 24 7.21 13.09 9.57
CA PRO A 24 5.97 13.75 9.96
C PRO A 24 5.91 15.20 9.45
N LYS A 25 4.74 15.60 8.93
CA LYS A 25 4.47 16.93 8.35
C LYS A 25 5.26 17.26 7.07
N SER A 26 5.99 16.30 6.49
CA SER A 26 6.53 16.41 5.13
C SER A 26 5.58 15.72 4.14
N PHE A 27 5.59 16.16 2.88
CA PHE A 27 4.77 15.58 1.81
C PHE A 27 5.67 15.28 0.61
N ILE A 28 6.08 14.02 0.48
CA ILE A 28 7.02 13.62 -0.56
C ILE A 28 6.25 13.00 -1.74
N THR A 29 6.44 13.60 -2.90
CA THR A 29 6.05 13.02 -4.18
C THR A 29 7.30 12.55 -4.91
N LEU A 30 7.39 11.25 -5.17
CA LEU A 30 8.44 10.62 -5.94
C LEU A 30 7.98 10.52 -7.40
N MET A 31 8.70 11.20 -8.29
CA MET A 31 8.49 11.12 -9.73
C MET A 31 9.40 10.03 -10.29
N ALA A 32 8.82 8.92 -10.75
CA ALA A 32 9.61 7.78 -11.24
C ALA A 32 10.38 8.10 -12.53
N SER A 33 10.00 9.15 -13.26
CA SER A 33 10.75 9.67 -14.41
C SER A 33 12.16 10.15 -14.07
N GLY A 34 12.44 10.43 -12.79
CA GLY A 34 13.78 10.73 -12.30
C GLY A 34 14.66 9.50 -12.06
N LEU A 35 14.14 8.27 -12.22
CA LEU A 35 14.87 7.02 -12.00
C LEU A 35 14.91 6.16 -13.25
N THR A 36 15.93 5.30 -13.33
CA THR A 36 15.88 4.14 -14.23
C THR A 36 14.90 3.09 -13.67
N GLU A 37 14.36 2.25 -14.55
CA GLU A 37 13.47 1.15 -14.15
C GLU A 37 14.14 0.25 -13.10
N GLU A 38 15.43 -0.05 -13.29
CA GLU A 38 16.20 -0.89 -12.37
C GLU A 38 16.28 -0.26 -10.97
N ARG A 39 16.63 1.03 -10.88
CA ARG A 39 16.73 1.72 -9.59
C ARG A 39 15.38 1.81 -8.90
N PHE A 40 14.32 2.15 -9.65
CA PHE A 40 12.96 2.18 -9.12
C PHE A 40 12.56 0.81 -8.56
N ASN A 41 12.78 -0.27 -9.32
CA ASN A 41 12.42 -1.62 -8.91
C ASN A 41 13.26 -2.10 -7.73
N ASN A 42 14.54 -1.73 -7.66
CA ASN A 42 15.42 -2.06 -6.52
C ASN A 42 15.00 -1.34 -5.24
N LEU A 43 14.59 -0.07 -5.35
CA LEU A 43 14.09 0.72 -4.21
C LEU A 43 12.92 0.03 -3.51
N PHE A 44 11.96 -0.50 -4.26
CA PHE A 44 10.74 -1.10 -3.69
C PHE A 44 10.74 -2.64 -3.61
N LYS A 45 11.86 -3.28 -3.94
CA LYS A 45 11.98 -4.76 -3.98
C LYS A 45 11.64 -5.41 -2.65
N GLU A 46 12.10 -4.82 -1.55
CA GLU A 46 11.90 -5.31 -0.18
C GLU A 46 10.80 -4.58 0.59
N ALA A 47 10.27 -3.49 0.02
CA ALA A 47 9.31 -2.62 0.69
C ALA A 47 7.99 -3.35 0.95
N THR A 48 7.56 -3.32 2.22
CA THR A 48 6.29 -3.89 2.70
C THR A 48 5.28 -2.82 3.07
N HIS A 49 5.75 -1.67 3.57
CA HIS A 49 4.92 -0.54 3.97
C HIS A 49 5.49 0.74 3.36
N VAL A 50 4.69 1.42 2.56
CA VAL A 50 5.11 2.66 1.87
C VAL A 50 4.13 3.79 2.21
N GLN A 51 4.65 4.93 2.64
CA GLN A 51 3.89 6.16 2.83
C GLN A 51 4.53 7.28 2.02
N LEU A 52 4.12 7.39 0.75
CA LEU A 52 4.60 8.34 -0.25
C LEU A 52 3.50 8.56 -1.30
N CYS A 53 3.61 9.64 -2.08
CA CYS A 53 2.90 9.75 -3.35
C CYS A 53 3.87 9.37 -4.47
N ILE A 54 3.59 8.31 -5.21
CA ILE A 54 4.42 7.84 -6.31
C ILE A 54 3.71 8.13 -7.63
N LYS A 55 4.40 8.80 -8.54
CA LYS A 55 3.92 9.06 -9.90
C LYS A 55 4.84 8.41 -10.91
N ILE A 56 4.30 7.43 -11.63
CA ILE A 56 4.93 6.73 -12.74
C ILE A 56 4.21 7.20 -14.00
N ASP A 57 4.60 8.40 -14.46
CA ASP A 57 3.96 9.10 -15.56
C ASP A 57 4.96 9.32 -16.70
N GLY A 58 4.58 8.94 -17.92
CA GLY A 58 5.38 9.17 -19.12
C GLY A 58 6.74 8.46 -19.13
N THR A 59 6.89 7.35 -18.40
CA THR A 59 8.17 6.63 -18.30
C THR A 59 8.35 5.61 -19.44
N ASN A 60 9.60 5.22 -19.67
CA ASN A 60 9.95 4.13 -20.58
C ASN A 60 9.99 2.75 -19.90
N PHE A 61 9.42 2.63 -18.70
CA PHE A 61 9.46 1.38 -17.95
C PHE A 61 8.63 0.32 -18.65
N LYS A 62 9.16 -0.91 -18.71
CA LYS A 62 8.47 -2.13 -19.12
C LYS A 62 7.89 -2.87 -17.93
N THR A 63 8.56 -2.82 -16.78
CA THR A 63 8.14 -3.55 -15.59
C THR A 63 8.20 -2.70 -14.32
N ILE A 64 7.13 -2.75 -13.52
CA ILE A 64 7.03 -2.12 -12.21
C ILE A 64 6.92 -3.23 -11.14
N ARG A 65 7.81 -3.21 -10.15
CA ARG A 65 7.94 -4.28 -9.15
C ARG A 65 7.98 -3.74 -7.72
N MET A 66 6.93 -4.05 -6.96
CA MET A 66 6.86 -3.89 -5.50
C MET A 66 6.36 -5.21 -4.88
N PRO A 67 7.12 -6.32 -5.02
CA PRO A 67 6.60 -7.67 -4.85
C PRO A 67 6.23 -8.03 -3.40
N LYS A 68 6.77 -7.32 -2.41
CA LYS A 68 6.52 -7.58 -0.98
C LYS A 68 5.55 -6.58 -0.34
N LEU A 69 4.97 -5.69 -1.16
CA LEU A 69 4.11 -4.61 -0.68
C LEU A 69 2.88 -5.16 0.04
N LYS A 70 2.65 -4.74 1.28
CA LYS A 70 1.46 -5.08 2.07
C LYS A 70 0.53 -3.88 2.19
N ARG A 71 1.08 -2.69 2.42
CA ARG A 71 0.30 -1.46 2.62
C ARG A 71 0.96 -0.27 1.94
N MET A 72 0.15 0.53 1.26
CA MET A 72 0.58 1.79 0.67
C MET A 72 -0.41 2.89 0.99
N PHE A 73 0.10 3.98 1.53
CA PHE A 73 -0.66 5.17 1.93
C PHE A 73 -0.14 6.39 1.20
N PRO A 74 -1.03 7.36 0.90
CA PRO A 74 -0.62 8.58 0.25
C PRO A 74 0.28 9.42 1.16
N CYS A 75 1.08 10.27 0.54
CA CYS A 75 1.86 11.27 1.25
C CYS A 75 0.94 12.28 1.98
N LYS A 76 -0.23 12.61 1.44
CA LYS A 76 -1.17 13.54 2.06
C LYS A 76 -2.59 12.98 2.03
N GLU A 77 -3.43 13.40 2.98
CA GLU A 77 -4.86 13.11 2.94
C GLU A 77 -5.47 13.49 1.58
N ARG A 78 -6.37 12.61 1.10
CA ARG A 78 -7.09 12.77 -0.18
C ARG A 78 -6.21 12.90 -1.42
N SER A 79 -4.93 12.53 -1.35
CA SER A 79 -4.08 12.39 -2.53
C SER A 79 -3.93 10.93 -2.96
N GLU A 80 -3.49 10.71 -4.18
CA GLU A 80 -3.18 9.41 -4.73
C GLU A 80 -1.86 8.89 -4.16
N SER A 81 -1.85 7.65 -3.66
CA SER A 81 -0.59 7.03 -3.25
C SER A 81 0.20 6.54 -4.46
N LEU A 82 -0.49 6.04 -5.48
CA LEU A 82 0.13 5.47 -6.67
C LEU A 82 -0.62 5.89 -7.93
N VAL A 83 0.08 6.57 -8.82
CA VAL A 83 -0.38 6.96 -10.16
C VAL A 83 0.52 6.30 -11.20
N ILE A 84 -0.07 5.55 -12.13
CA ILE A 84 0.60 4.88 -13.24
C ILE A 84 -0.09 5.32 -14.53
N GLU A 85 0.47 6.32 -15.21
CA GLU A 85 -0.18 6.94 -16.35
C GLU A 85 0.75 7.11 -17.55
N ASN A 86 0.19 7.03 -18.76
CA ASN A 86 0.87 7.40 -20.00
C ASN A 86 2.22 6.68 -20.22
N ASN A 87 2.35 5.42 -19.80
CA ASN A 87 3.58 4.64 -19.99
C ASN A 87 3.42 3.73 -21.22
N PRO A 88 3.88 4.12 -22.42
CA PRO A 88 3.59 3.39 -23.65
C PRO A 88 4.26 2.01 -23.69
N ASN A 89 5.36 1.81 -22.97
CA ASN A 89 6.12 0.56 -22.98
C ASN A 89 5.79 -0.36 -21.79
N LEU A 90 4.89 0.06 -20.90
CA LEU A 90 4.61 -0.68 -19.67
C LEU A 90 3.83 -1.95 -19.96
N GLU A 91 4.43 -3.10 -19.69
CA GLU A 91 3.80 -4.40 -19.92
C GLU A 91 3.31 -5.03 -18.62
N THR A 92 4.09 -4.93 -17.54
CA THR A 92 3.82 -5.68 -16.31
C THR A 92 3.92 -4.82 -15.07
N VAL A 93 2.92 -4.97 -14.20
CA VAL A 93 2.87 -4.36 -12.88
C VAL A 93 2.69 -5.47 -11.85
N THR A 94 3.59 -5.52 -10.87
CA THR A 94 3.58 -6.48 -9.76
C THR A 94 3.55 -5.74 -8.44
N LEU A 95 2.39 -5.74 -7.78
CA LEU A 95 2.18 -5.14 -6.46
C LEU A 95 1.79 -6.23 -5.47
N GLY A 96 2.69 -6.56 -4.55
CA GLY A 96 2.42 -7.41 -3.40
C GLY A 96 1.68 -8.73 -3.68
N SER A 97 0.78 -9.09 -2.75
CA SER A 97 -0.11 -10.25 -2.82
C SER A 97 -1.57 -9.83 -2.99
N LYS A 98 -2.48 -10.79 -3.00
CA LYS A 98 -3.91 -10.52 -2.94
C LYS A 98 -4.34 -9.79 -1.65
N GLU A 99 -3.56 -9.85 -0.56
CA GLU A 99 -3.86 -9.11 0.69
C GLU A 99 -3.36 -7.66 0.69
N THR A 100 -2.69 -7.20 -0.36
CA THR A 100 -2.16 -5.84 -0.43
C THR A 100 -3.27 -4.80 -0.40
N SER A 101 -3.05 -3.72 0.36
CA SER A 101 -3.95 -2.58 0.47
C SER A 101 -3.24 -1.32 -0.03
N ILE A 102 -3.80 -0.64 -1.02
CA ILE A 102 -3.26 0.60 -1.60
C ILE A 102 -4.35 1.66 -1.57
N VAL A 103 -4.11 2.78 -0.91
CA VAL A 103 -5.10 3.86 -0.80
C VAL A 103 -4.97 4.81 -1.98
N ASN A 104 -6.07 5.08 -2.71
CA ASN A 104 -6.11 6.04 -3.82
C ASN A 104 -5.12 5.67 -4.94
N MET A 105 -5.45 4.62 -5.72
CA MET A 105 -4.64 4.13 -6.84
C MET A 105 -5.25 4.52 -8.18
N HIS A 106 -4.40 4.97 -9.11
CA HIS A 106 -4.82 5.40 -10.43
C HIS A 106 -3.95 4.78 -11.51
N VAL A 107 -4.57 4.11 -12.49
CA VAL A 107 -3.88 3.46 -13.60
C VAL A 107 -4.61 3.80 -14.89
N LYS A 108 -4.04 4.64 -15.75
CA LYS A 108 -4.67 5.06 -17.03
C LYS A 108 -3.70 5.16 -18.18
N ASN A 109 -4.20 5.04 -19.42
CA ASN A 109 -3.42 5.29 -20.64
C ASN A 109 -2.10 4.49 -20.72
N ASN A 110 -2.12 3.20 -20.34
CA ASN A 110 -0.95 2.31 -20.45
C ASN A 110 -1.24 1.23 -21.53
N PRO A 111 -1.04 1.55 -22.83
CA PRO A 111 -1.61 0.79 -23.95
C PRO A 111 -1.00 -0.61 -24.19
N ASN A 112 0.04 -0.99 -23.45
CA ASN A 112 0.68 -2.29 -23.56
C ASN A 112 0.57 -3.13 -22.27
N ILE A 113 -0.17 -2.65 -21.26
CA ILE A 113 -0.28 -3.34 -19.98
C ILE A 113 -0.97 -4.69 -20.17
N ARG A 114 -0.38 -5.74 -19.60
CA ARG A 114 -0.92 -7.10 -19.75
C ARG A 114 -2.20 -7.30 -18.94
N ALA A 115 -3.11 -8.10 -19.49
CA ALA A 115 -4.38 -8.48 -18.85
C ALA A 115 -4.15 -9.05 -17.44
N SER A 116 -3.12 -9.90 -17.30
CA SER A 116 -2.74 -10.49 -16.01
C SER A 116 -2.40 -9.45 -14.95
N SER A 117 -1.79 -8.32 -15.32
CA SER A 117 -1.47 -7.24 -14.39
C SER A 117 -2.73 -6.45 -14.04
N VAL A 118 -3.55 -6.10 -15.03
CA VAL A 118 -4.82 -5.41 -14.79
C VAL A 118 -5.74 -6.22 -13.88
N SER A 119 -5.88 -7.54 -14.09
CA SER A 119 -6.67 -8.41 -13.20
C SER A 119 -6.17 -8.41 -11.77
N LYS A 120 -4.84 -8.45 -11.56
CA LYS A 120 -4.25 -8.38 -10.21
C LYS A 120 -4.51 -7.02 -9.56
N LEU A 121 -4.36 -5.93 -10.30
CA LEU A 121 -4.65 -4.58 -9.83
C LEU A 121 -6.13 -4.43 -9.44
N LYS A 122 -7.06 -4.93 -10.27
CA LYS A 122 -8.50 -4.94 -9.95
C LYS A 122 -8.82 -5.71 -8.66
N ARG A 123 -8.16 -6.85 -8.42
CA ARG A 123 -8.30 -7.63 -7.17
C ARG A 123 -7.78 -6.90 -5.93
N ILE A 124 -6.73 -6.10 -6.07
CA ILE A 124 -6.24 -5.24 -4.98
C ILE A 124 -7.28 -4.15 -4.69
N CYS A 125 -7.87 -3.57 -5.72
CA CYS A 125 -8.84 -2.48 -5.58
C CYS A 125 -10.18 -2.86 -4.96
N SER A 126 -10.65 -4.09 -5.19
CA SER A 126 -11.94 -4.55 -4.66
C SER A 126 -11.99 -4.64 -3.12
N LYS A 127 -10.87 -4.42 -2.42
CA LYS A 127 -10.78 -4.48 -0.96
C LYS A 127 -10.95 -3.14 -0.24
N LEU A 128 -11.08 -2.06 -0.99
CA LEU A 128 -10.98 -0.71 -0.43
C LEU A 128 -12.38 -0.10 -0.25
N GLU A 129 -12.96 -0.22 0.95
CA GLU A 129 -14.30 0.33 1.24
C GLU A 129 -14.36 1.87 1.23
N LYS A 130 -13.23 2.57 1.39
CA LYS A 130 -13.16 4.04 1.56
C LYS A 130 -12.04 4.74 0.79
N SER A 131 -11.53 4.15 -0.29
CA SER A 131 -10.52 4.83 -1.13
C SER A 131 -10.86 4.76 -2.60
N THR A 132 -10.34 5.71 -3.37
CA THR A 132 -10.53 5.70 -4.82
C THR A 132 -9.64 4.65 -5.45
N CYS A 133 -10.18 3.90 -6.40
CA CYS A 133 -9.37 3.13 -7.32
C CYS A 133 -9.96 3.23 -8.71
N GLU A 134 -9.14 3.73 -9.63
CA GLU A 134 -9.50 3.93 -11.03
C GLU A 134 -8.47 3.19 -11.89
N ILE A 135 -8.93 2.17 -12.60
CA ILE A 135 -8.12 1.39 -13.55
C ILE A 135 -8.83 1.46 -14.89
N ASP A 136 -8.20 2.11 -15.85
CA ASP A 136 -8.60 2.08 -17.25
C ASP A 136 -7.93 0.87 -17.93
N ASP A 137 -8.75 0.02 -18.53
CA ASP A 137 -8.35 -1.19 -19.24
C ASP A 137 -8.43 -1.03 -20.77
N THR A 138 -8.58 0.19 -21.26
CA THR A 138 -8.47 0.49 -22.69
C THR A 138 -7.01 0.36 -23.12
N GLY A 139 -6.70 -0.71 -23.88
CA GLY A 139 -5.33 -1.05 -24.31
C GLY A 139 -4.69 -2.24 -23.60
N VAL A 140 -5.48 -3.08 -22.93
CA VAL A 140 -4.96 -4.33 -22.34
C VAL A 140 -4.50 -5.32 -23.40
N THR A 141 -3.29 -5.86 -23.24
CA THR A 141 -2.73 -6.91 -24.11
C THR A 141 -2.76 -8.29 -23.45
N GLY A 142 -3.07 -9.34 -24.23
CA GLY A 142 -3.09 -10.73 -23.76
C GLY A 142 -4.47 -11.24 -23.29
N VAL A 143 -4.56 -12.55 -23.09
CA VAL A 143 -5.79 -13.23 -22.67
C VAL A 143 -5.88 -13.25 -21.14
N TYR A 144 -7.07 -13.03 -20.59
CA TYR A 144 -7.35 -13.24 -19.17
C TYR A 144 -7.16 -14.72 -18.83
N GLU A 145 -6.01 -15.08 -18.26
CA GLU A 145 -5.83 -16.41 -17.67
C GLU A 145 -6.51 -16.45 -16.31
N ASP A 146 -7.78 -16.86 -16.30
CA ASP A 146 -8.46 -17.27 -15.07
C ASP A 146 -7.83 -18.57 -14.57
N LYS A 147 -6.72 -18.46 -13.86
CA LYS A 147 -6.21 -19.56 -13.04
C LYS A 147 -6.94 -19.51 -11.71
N GLU A 148 -8.01 -20.30 -11.64
CA GLU A 148 -8.60 -20.79 -10.39
C GLU A 148 -7.45 -21.40 -9.56
N GLU A 149 -7.05 -20.71 -8.51
CA GLU A 149 -6.04 -21.17 -7.55
C GLU A 149 -6.68 -22.34 -6.79
N GLN A 150 -6.47 -23.57 -7.27
CA GLN A 150 -6.92 -24.77 -6.56
C GLN A 150 -6.21 -24.84 -5.22
N LEU A 151 -7.01 -24.64 -4.18
CA LEU A 151 -6.66 -24.82 -2.78
C LEU A 151 -6.37 -26.30 -2.55
N GLU A 152 -5.09 -26.65 -2.47
CA GLU A 152 -4.64 -27.99 -2.10
C GLU A 152 -4.86 -28.18 -0.59
N THR A 153 -6.09 -28.55 -0.20
CA THR A 153 -6.39 -29.01 1.16
C THR A 153 -5.92 -30.46 1.30
N THR A 154 -4.79 -30.64 1.97
CA THR A 154 -4.40 -31.94 2.52
C THR A 154 -5.32 -32.28 3.71
N GLU A 155 -6.37 -33.06 3.49
CA GLU A 155 -7.13 -33.68 4.58
C GLU A 155 -6.61 -35.09 4.84
N THR A 156 -6.07 -35.28 6.04
CA THR A 156 -5.70 -36.59 6.59
C THR A 156 -6.93 -37.17 7.27
N THR A 157 -7.61 -38.12 6.62
CA THR A 157 -8.75 -38.82 7.22
C THR A 157 -8.26 -39.88 8.21
N GLN A 158 -8.44 -39.62 9.51
CA GLN A 158 -8.50 -40.67 10.53
C GLN A 158 -9.96 -40.87 10.96
N THR A 159 -10.45 -42.06 10.66
CA THR A 159 -11.74 -42.61 11.06
C THR A 159 -11.79 -42.88 12.56
N MET A 160 -12.77 -42.32 13.26
CA MET A 160 -13.30 -42.86 14.51
C MET A 160 -14.82 -42.96 14.42
N HIS A 161 -15.30 -44.19 14.58
CA HIS A 161 -16.69 -44.51 14.90
C HIS A 161 -17.01 -44.05 16.33
N VAL A 162 -18.27 -43.65 16.59
CA VAL A 162 -19.17 -44.32 17.55
C VAL A 162 -20.43 -43.47 17.80
N GLU A 163 -21.56 -44.14 17.51
CA GLU A 163 -22.88 -44.14 18.15
C GLU A 163 -23.91 -43.00 18.04
N GLU A 164 -25.11 -43.53 17.86
CA GLU A 164 -26.42 -42.99 17.56
C GLU A 164 -27.24 -42.97 18.85
N SER A 165 -27.97 -41.89 19.13
CA SER A 165 -29.20 -41.98 19.93
C SER A 165 -30.14 -40.80 19.67
N ALA A 166 -31.41 -41.16 19.48
CA ALA A 166 -32.54 -40.35 19.04
C ALA A 166 -33.02 -39.27 20.02
N GLY A 167 -33.69 -38.25 19.49
CA GLY A 167 -34.37 -37.21 20.29
C GLY A 167 -35.28 -36.29 19.47
N ARG A 168 -36.55 -36.68 19.37
CA ARG A 168 -37.72 -36.01 18.77
C ARG A 168 -38.09 -34.68 19.47
N SER A 169 -38.48 -33.65 18.73
CA SER A 169 -39.79 -32.96 18.82
C SER A 169 -39.81 -31.57 18.17
N THR A 170 -40.97 -31.27 17.60
CA THR A 170 -41.48 -30.09 16.89
C THR A 170 -41.82 -28.88 17.79
N VAL A 171 -41.93 -27.68 17.20
CA VAL A 171 -43.11 -26.76 17.15
C VAL A 171 -42.71 -25.27 17.16
N LEU A 172 -43.42 -24.54 16.29
CA LEU A 172 -43.57 -23.08 16.08
C LEU A 172 -43.85 -22.23 17.32
N SER A 173 -43.45 -20.95 17.30
CA SER A 173 -44.39 -19.82 17.37
C SER A 173 -43.72 -18.44 17.25
N GLU A 174 -44.53 -17.51 16.76
CA GLU A 174 -44.30 -16.11 16.44
C GLU A 174 -44.13 -15.21 17.68
N GLY A 175 -43.60 -14.00 17.50
CA GLY A 175 -43.58 -12.96 18.53
C GLY A 175 -43.14 -11.59 17.99
N LEU A 176 -44.13 -10.74 17.72
CA LEU A 176 -44.04 -9.32 17.38
C LEU A 176 -43.52 -8.46 18.55
N GLY A 177 -42.86 -7.35 18.25
CA GLY A 177 -42.58 -6.31 19.23
C GLY A 177 -41.84 -5.12 18.63
N GLY A 178 -42.57 -4.05 18.30
CA GLY A 178 -42.03 -2.77 17.88
C GLY A 178 -41.53 -1.91 19.05
N GLY A 179 -40.88 -0.81 18.70
CA GLY A 179 -40.43 0.23 19.62
C GLY A 179 -39.62 1.28 18.88
N ASP A 180 -40.31 2.36 18.49
CA ASP A 180 -39.72 3.63 18.08
C ASP A 180 -38.87 4.23 19.21
N GLU A 181 -37.80 4.95 18.89
CA GLU A 181 -37.38 6.14 19.66
C GLU A 181 -36.32 6.93 18.87
N ASP A 182 -36.72 8.13 18.46
CA ASP A 182 -35.88 9.20 17.96
C ASP A 182 -34.84 9.63 19.01
N LYS A 183 -33.61 9.88 18.58
CA LYS A 183 -32.70 10.82 19.24
C LYS A 183 -31.76 11.46 18.21
N GLU A 184 -32.01 12.75 18.00
CA GLU A 184 -31.02 13.71 17.53
C GLU A 184 -29.77 13.61 18.39
N ASP A 185 -28.57 13.68 17.79
CA ASP A 185 -27.37 14.23 18.44
C ASP A 185 -26.29 14.55 17.39
N GLY A 186 -25.89 15.82 17.35
CA GLY A 186 -24.48 16.21 17.31
C GLY A 186 -23.68 15.98 16.03
N TYR A 187 -23.66 17.00 15.17
CA TYR A 187 -22.51 17.26 14.29
C TYR A 187 -21.30 17.66 15.18
N PHE A 188 -20.44 16.71 15.50
CA PHE A 188 -19.09 16.96 16.01
C PHE A 188 -18.08 16.33 15.06
N ALA A 189 -17.15 17.17 14.61
CA ALA A 189 -15.97 16.76 13.86
C ALA A 189 -15.08 15.93 14.77
N ASP A 190 -14.64 14.75 14.30
CA ASP A 190 -13.63 13.96 15.01
C ASP A 190 -12.48 13.52 14.10
N ASP A 191 -11.33 14.11 14.42
CA ASP A 191 -9.97 13.88 13.97
C ASP A 191 -9.45 12.48 14.37
N ALA A 192 -9.82 11.44 13.62
CA ALA A 192 -9.46 10.06 13.99
C ALA A 192 -8.81 9.19 12.89
N GLN A 193 -8.11 9.76 11.90
CA GLN A 193 -7.43 8.94 10.88
C GLN A 193 -5.90 9.07 10.76
N LEU A 194 -5.25 9.88 11.59
CA LEU A 194 -3.79 10.04 11.56
C LEU A 194 -3.01 9.26 12.65
N ASN A 195 -3.70 8.49 13.51
CA ASN A 195 -3.09 7.88 14.70
C ASN A 195 -2.82 6.37 14.62
N MET A 196 -2.64 5.79 13.44
CA MET A 196 -2.29 4.35 13.35
C MET A 196 -0.77 4.07 13.37
N PHE A 197 0.10 5.10 13.40
CA PHE A 197 1.56 4.94 13.47
C PHE A 197 2.26 5.70 14.62
N SER A 198 1.53 6.37 15.51
CA SER A 198 2.11 7.33 16.48
C SER A 198 2.23 6.82 17.93
N ARG A 199 2.21 5.50 18.19
CA ARG A 199 2.16 4.99 19.58
C ARG A 199 3.47 4.61 20.27
N ASP A 200 4.64 4.86 19.67
CA ASP A 200 5.94 4.53 20.27
C ASP A 200 6.95 5.68 20.25
N GLU A 201 6.66 6.84 20.85
CA GLU A 201 7.70 7.82 21.22
C GLU A 201 7.41 8.45 22.59
N LYS A 202 8.01 7.87 23.63
CA LYS A 202 8.21 8.50 24.95
C LYS A 202 9.72 8.51 25.20
N TYR A 203 10.22 9.60 25.78
CA TYR A 203 11.65 9.98 26.00
C TYR A 203 12.32 10.62 24.77
N GLY A 204 12.87 11.85 24.78
CA GLY A 204 13.03 12.87 25.80
C GLY A 204 13.74 14.11 25.22
N VAL A 205 13.39 15.28 25.77
CA VAL A 205 14.14 16.56 25.91
C VAL A 205 14.89 17.14 24.70
N HIS A 206 14.38 18.28 24.24
CA HIS A 206 14.96 19.24 23.31
C HIS A 206 16.39 19.69 23.65
N ARG A 207 17.25 19.74 22.63
CA ARG A 207 18.24 20.82 22.48
C ARG A 207 18.18 21.32 21.03
N LYS A 208 17.92 22.61 20.86
CA LYS A 208 17.95 23.30 19.56
C LYS A 208 19.40 23.34 19.06
N VAL A 209 19.60 22.90 17.83
CA VAL A 209 20.71 23.30 16.96
C VAL A 209 20.04 23.66 15.63
N GLU A 210 20.05 24.95 15.30
CA GLU A 210 19.85 25.40 13.93
C GLU A 210 21.10 25.05 13.12
N GLU A 211 20.93 24.88 11.81
CA GLU A 211 21.97 24.79 10.76
C GLU A 211 22.31 23.38 10.23
N ASN A 212 21.53 22.91 9.24
CA ASN A 212 21.97 22.82 7.84
C ASN A 212 20.85 22.32 6.92
N ARG A 213 20.66 23.03 5.81
CA ARG A 213 19.67 22.75 4.77
C ARG A 213 20.20 21.61 3.90
N ASN A 214 20.01 20.36 4.33
CA ASN A 214 20.00 19.11 3.54
C ASN A 214 19.80 17.87 4.45
N GLU A 215 18.84 17.91 5.38
CA GLU A 215 18.46 16.71 6.15
C GLU A 215 17.30 16.00 5.43
N SER A 216 17.59 14.80 4.94
CA SER A 216 16.73 13.99 4.08
C SER A 216 15.31 13.87 4.63
N GLN A 217 14.32 14.19 3.80
CA GLN A 217 12.90 14.27 4.20
C GLN A 217 12.25 12.89 4.44
N MET A 218 12.97 11.79 4.19
CA MET A 218 12.45 10.43 4.18
C MET A 218 13.04 9.59 5.31
N LEU A 219 12.23 8.77 5.97
CA LEU A 219 12.65 7.79 6.97
C LEU A 219 12.54 6.38 6.37
N CYS A 220 13.68 5.75 6.16
CA CYS A 220 13.79 4.36 5.77
C CYS A 220 14.34 3.57 6.97
N SER A 221 13.78 2.39 7.26
CA SER A 221 13.96 1.75 8.56
C SER A 221 15.46 1.62 8.95
N TYR A 222 15.79 1.98 10.19
CA TYR A 222 17.10 1.84 10.84
C TYR A 222 18.34 2.61 10.32
N SER A 223 18.37 3.20 9.11
CA SER A 223 19.60 3.88 8.66
C SER A 223 19.74 5.36 9.08
N PHE A 224 18.67 5.97 9.61
CA PHE A 224 18.74 7.36 10.09
C PHE A 224 19.58 7.54 11.37
N TYR A 225 19.73 6.48 12.19
CA TYR A 225 20.54 6.56 13.41
C TYR A 225 22.03 6.32 13.16
N ILE A 226 22.40 5.60 12.10
CA ILE A 226 23.81 5.24 11.86
C ILE A 226 24.56 6.36 11.13
N MET A 227 23.91 7.10 10.23
CA MET A 227 24.59 8.21 9.53
C MET A 227 24.87 9.44 10.41
N ILE A 228 24.03 9.70 11.43
CA ILE A 228 24.30 10.78 12.39
C ILE A 228 25.38 10.36 13.40
N CYS A 229 25.50 9.07 13.75
CA CYS A 229 26.55 8.61 14.67
C CYS A 229 27.96 8.63 14.05
N ALA A 230 28.10 8.49 12.73
CA ALA A 230 29.41 8.51 12.07
C ALA A 230 30.02 9.93 11.98
N LEU A 231 29.20 10.98 11.98
CA LEU A 231 29.65 12.38 11.86
C LEU A 231 29.91 13.07 13.21
N ILE A 232 29.53 12.47 14.34
CA ILE A 232 29.76 13.02 15.69
C ILE A 232 30.97 12.36 16.39
N LEU A 233 31.52 11.27 15.85
CA LEU A 233 32.64 10.51 16.43
C LEU A 233 33.95 10.55 15.63
N SER A 234 34.10 11.48 14.67
CA SER A 234 35.34 11.68 13.89
C SER A 234 36.02 13.01 14.23
#